data_AF-B7IDA0-F1
#
_entry.id   AF-B7IDA0-F1
#
_cell.length_a   1.000
_cell.length_b   1.000
_cell.length_c   1.000
_cell.angle_alpha   90.00
_cell.angle_beta   90.00
_cell.angle_gamma   90.00
#
_symmetry.space_group_name_H-M   'P 1'
#
loop_
_entity.id
_entity.type
_entity.pdbx_description
1 polymer ?
#
loop_
_entity_poly.entity_id
_entity_poly.type
_entity_poly.pdbx_seq_one_letter_code
_entity_poly.pdbx_strand_id
1 'polypeptide(L)'
;MIFIQTLSNELKKYILEFWKQVKNLFNVYSDKQLISLFKWLNYFIEKLNYEHSYEPGKLPSFKRGDIVWVNLGHNIGSKLRGRRPVVILEAENNKKDKNIVIAPIRSYNSKGPKKIFEGLVYVGKHEILTKHSYVDLKHIRSISKMRIYRQNNKIIQGKLPNEILDEIDQKLIKLFTKINT
;
A
#
# COMPACT_ATOMS: atom_id res chain seq x y z
N MET A 1 -32.42 9.74 -7.22
CA MET A 1 -31.71 9.44 -8.48
C MET A 1 -31.18 10.77 -9.01
N ILE A 2 -29.87 11.04 -8.96
CA ILE A 2 -29.32 12.31 -9.49
C ILE A 2 -29.50 12.26 -11.01
N PHE A 3 -30.28 13.20 -11.55
CA PHE A 3 -30.57 13.25 -12.98
C PHE A 3 -29.30 13.61 -13.74
N ILE A 4 -28.74 12.63 -14.46
CA ILE A 4 -27.62 12.77 -15.42
C ILE A 4 -27.83 13.96 -16.39
N GLN A 5 -29.08 14.41 -16.56
CA GLN A 5 -29.45 15.55 -17.39
C GLN A 5 -28.77 16.86 -16.98
N THR A 6 -28.47 17.10 -15.70
CA THR A 6 -27.82 18.32 -15.22
C THR A 6 -26.29 18.35 -15.40
N LEU A 7 -25.68 17.25 -15.87
CA LEU A 7 -24.23 17.19 -16.05
C LEU A 7 -23.78 17.91 -17.34
N SER A 8 -22.57 18.48 -17.30
CA SER A 8 -21.95 19.07 -18.49
C SER A 8 -21.75 18.03 -19.58
N ASN A 9 -21.78 18.46 -20.84
CA ASN A 9 -21.57 17.57 -21.99
C ASN A 9 -20.18 16.90 -21.95
N GLU A 10 -19.18 17.63 -21.48
CA GLU A 10 -17.83 17.11 -21.26
C GLU A 10 -17.83 15.95 -20.25
N LEU A 11 -18.48 16.11 -19.10
CA LEU A 11 -18.56 15.05 -18.10
C LEU A 11 -19.31 13.82 -18.62
N LYS A 12 -20.39 14.01 -19.38
CA LYS A 12 -21.12 12.91 -20.03
C LYS A 12 -20.20 12.10 -20.95
N LYS A 13 -19.35 12.75 -21.74
CA LYS A 13 -18.36 12.09 -22.61
C LYS A 13 -17.41 11.19 -21.81
N TYR A 14 -16.84 11.71 -20.71
CA TYR A 14 -15.94 10.91 -19.87
C TYR A 14 -16.64 9.73 -19.19
N ILE A 15 -17.88 9.90 -18.75
CA ILE A 15 -18.68 8.79 -18.17
C ILE A 15 -18.92 7.70 -19.21
N LEU A 16 -19.28 8.06 -20.44
CA LEU A 16 -19.52 7.10 -21.53
C LEU A 16 -18.24 6.34 -21.89
N GLU A 17 -17.11 7.04 -22.04
CA GLU A 17 -15.81 6.40 -22.33
C GLU A 17 -15.35 5.48 -21.19
N PHE A 18 -15.55 5.90 -19.94
CA PHE A 18 -15.28 5.05 -18.78
C PHE A 18 -16.10 3.75 -18.84
N TRP A 19 -17.41 3.84 -19.06
CA TRP A 19 -18.27 2.66 -19.13
C TRP A 19 -17.92 1.73 -20.29
N LYS A 20 -17.52 2.29 -21.43
CA LYS A 20 -17.01 1.50 -22.57
C LYS A 20 -15.77 0.69 -22.17
N GLN A 21 -14.81 1.31 -21.48
CA GLN A 21 -13.61 0.63 -21.00
C GLN A 21 -13.94 -0.45 -19.96
N VAL A 22 -14.86 -0.17 -19.03
CA VAL A 22 -15.30 -1.16 -18.03
C VAL A 22 -15.97 -2.37 -18.70
N LYS A 23 -16.83 -2.16 -19.70
CA LYS A 23 -17.45 -3.26 -20.46
C LYS A 23 -16.41 -4.15 -21.15
N ASN A 24 -15.35 -3.55 -21.69
CA ASN A 24 -14.27 -4.34 -22.32
C ASN A 24 -13.59 -5.28 -21.32
N LEU A 25 -13.49 -4.89 -20.03
CA LEU A 25 -12.92 -5.77 -19.01
C LEU A 25 -13.75 -7.03 -18.77
N PHE A 26 -15.09 -6.99 -18.98
CA PHE A 26 -15.95 -8.16 -18.80
C PHE A 26 -15.63 -9.30 -19.78
N ASN A 27 -15.05 -8.98 -20.93
CA ASN A 27 -14.65 -9.97 -21.93
C ASN A 27 -13.26 -10.56 -21.67
N VAL A 28 -12.44 -9.92 -20.83
CA VAL A 28 -11.03 -10.28 -20.64
C VAL A 28 -10.77 -10.83 -19.24
N TYR A 29 -11.54 -10.41 -18.24
CA TYR A 29 -11.31 -10.74 -16.84
C TYR A 29 -12.31 -11.81 -16.38
N SER A 30 -11.82 -12.78 -15.60
CA SER A 30 -12.70 -13.72 -14.88
C SER A 30 -13.54 -13.00 -13.82
N ASP A 31 -14.68 -13.59 -13.43
CA ASP A 31 -15.54 -13.10 -12.36
C ASP A 31 -14.78 -12.79 -11.07
N LYS A 32 -13.83 -13.65 -10.69
CA LYS A 32 -12.97 -13.43 -9.52
C LYS A 32 -12.14 -12.15 -9.65
N GLN A 33 -11.60 -11.87 -10.83
CA GLN A 33 -10.85 -10.63 -11.07
C GLN A 33 -11.77 -9.41 -11.04
N LEU A 34 -12.95 -9.49 -11.67
CA LEU A 34 -13.95 -8.42 -11.68
C LEU A 34 -14.47 -8.10 -10.28
N ILE A 35 -14.85 -9.11 -9.50
CA ILE A 35 -15.29 -8.94 -8.10
C ILE A 35 -14.19 -8.25 -7.28
N SER A 36 -12.93 -8.66 -7.46
CA SER A 36 -11.80 -8.04 -6.77
C SER A 36 -11.62 -6.57 -7.15
N LEU A 37 -11.77 -6.24 -8.44
CA LEU A 37 -11.69 -4.88 -8.97
C LEU A 37 -12.81 -4.00 -8.42
N PHE A 38 -14.07 -4.44 -8.50
CA PHE A 38 -15.21 -3.67 -8.00
C PHE A 38 -15.18 -3.50 -6.48
N LYS A 39 -14.75 -4.52 -5.71
CA LYS A 39 -14.51 -4.38 -4.27
C LYS A 39 -13.53 -3.25 -3.96
N TRP A 40 -12.48 -3.13 -4.77
CA TRP A 40 -11.51 -2.05 -4.61
C TRP A 40 -12.06 -0.69 -5.04
N LEU A 41 -12.82 -0.62 -6.13
CA LEU A 41 -13.43 0.62 -6.58
C LEU A 41 -14.40 1.16 -5.51
N ASN A 42 -15.23 0.27 -4.95
CA ASN A 42 -16.13 0.62 -3.85
C ASN A 42 -15.36 1.12 -2.62
N TYR A 43 -14.30 0.42 -2.22
CA TYR A 43 -13.42 0.87 -1.14
C TYR A 43 -12.78 2.23 -1.44
N PHE A 44 -12.34 2.46 -2.68
CA PHE A 44 -11.72 3.72 -3.07
C PHE A 44 -12.71 4.88 -2.97
N ILE A 45 -13.93 4.70 -3.50
CA ILE A 45 -15.02 5.68 -3.39
C ILE A 45 -15.40 5.93 -1.93
N GLU A 46 -15.50 4.88 -1.12
CA GLU A 46 -15.74 5.00 0.34
C GLU A 46 -14.68 5.90 1.00
N LYS A 47 -13.40 5.76 0.62
CA LYS A 47 -12.33 6.61 1.15
C LYS A 47 -12.40 8.04 0.65
N LEU A 48 -12.77 8.28 -0.61
CA LEU A 48 -13.01 9.65 -1.10
C LEU A 48 -14.16 10.32 -0.32
N ASN A 49 -15.26 9.61 -0.09
CA ASN A 49 -16.38 10.15 0.70
C ASN A 49 -16.00 10.46 2.15
N TYR A 50 -15.06 9.71 2.73
CA TYR A 50 -14.56 9.93 4.08
C TYR A 50 -13.46 11.00 4.17
N GLU A 51 -12.85 11.40 3.05
CA GLU A 51 -11.64 12.24 3.02
C GLU A 51 -11.79 13.58 3.77
N HIS A 52 -12.94 14.24 3.62
CA HIS A 52 -13.22 15.53 4.25
C HIS A 52 -13.34 15.46 5.78
N SER A 53 -13.78 14.31 6.32
CA SER A 53 -13.94 14.08 7.77
C SER A 53 -12.77 13.28 8.37
N TYR A 54 -11.73 13.02 7.58
CA TYR A 54 -10.58 12.27 8.02
C TYR A 54 -9.66 13.13 8.89
N GLU A 55 -9.43 12.67 10.12
CA GLU A 55 -8.52 13.29 11.07
C GLU A 55 -7.31 12.37 11.33
N PRO A 56 -6.12 12.69 10.79
CA PRO A 56 -4.92 11.89 11.01
C PRO A 56 -4.49 11.86 12.48
N GLY A 57 -4.80 12.91 13.26
CA GLY A 57 -4.48 12.99 14.69
C GLY A 57 -5.15 11.92 15.57
N LYS A 58 -6.21 11.25 15.07
CA LYS A 58 -6.86 10.11 15.72
C LYS A 58 -6.07 8.80 15.59
N LEU A 59 -5.03 8.76 14.76
CA LEU A 59 -4.10 7.62 14.70
C LEU A 59 -3.02 7.75 15.78
N PRO A 60 -2.40 6.63 16.22
CA PRO A 60 -1.17 6.70 16.98
C PRO A 60 -0.06 7.36 16.16
N SER A 61 0.98 7.83 16.85
CA SER A 61 2.21 8.25 16.17
C SER A 61 2.94 7.02 15.64
N PHE A 62 3.44 7.12 14.42
CA PHE A 62 4.26 6.09 13.80
C PHE A 62 5.72 6.54 13.78
N LYS A 63 6.64 5.61 14.01
CA LYS A 63 8.08 5.81 14.03
C LYS A 63 8.74 4.92 12.98
N ARG A 64 9.94 5.31 12.55
CA ARG A 64 10.77 4.46 11.69
C ARG A 64 10.90 3.05 12.27
N GLY A 65 10.74 2.06 11.40
CA GLY A 65 10.79 0.64 11.74
C GLY A 65 9.48 0.06 12.25
N ASP A 66 8.46 0.87 12.51
CA ASP A 66 7.13 0.35 12.83
C ASP A 66 6.58 -0.44 11.64
N ILE A 67 6.01 -1.60 11.92
CA ILE A 67 5.32 -2.44 10.94
C ILE A 67 3.82 -2.28 11.15
N VAL A 68 3.11 -1.89 10.10
CA VAL A 68 1.65 -1.77 10.11
C VAL A 68 1.04 -2.43 8.90
N TRP A 69 -0.22 -2.86 9.02
CA TRP A 69 -0.99 -3.36 7.89
C TRP A 69 -1.65 -2.22 7.15
N VAL A 70 -1.58 -2.22 5.82
CA VAL A 70 -2.20 -1.19 4.98
C VAL A 70 -2.90 -1.81 3.77
N ASN A 71 -3.87 -1.09 3.20
CA ASN A 71 -4.44 -1.41 1.91
C ASN A 71 -3.69 -0.67 0.79
N LEU A 72 -2.82 -1.42 0.08
CA LEU A 72 -2.05 -0.89 -1.04
C LEU A 72 -2.89 -0.70 -2.31
N GLY A 73 -4.19 -1.01 -2.29
CA GLY A 73 -5.12 -0.85 -3.41
C GLY A 73 -4.91 -1.87 -4.53
N HIS A 74 -5.63 -1.72 -5.64
CA HIS A 74 -5.23 -2.30 -6.93
C HIS A 74 -4.20 -1.36 -7.57
N ASN A 75 -3.11 -1.93 -8.06
CA ASN A 75 -2.05 -1.19 -8.75
C ASN A 75 -1.82 -1.78 -10.13
N ILE A 76 -1.26 -0.96 -11.01
CA ILE A 76 -0.94 -1.32 -12.39
C ILE A 76 0.36 -2.14 -12.44
N GLY A 77 0.37 -3.18 -13.29
CA GLY A 77 1.54 -4.01 -13.54
C GLY A 77 2.02 -4.77 -12.30
N SER A 78 3.33 -4.78 -12.10
CA SER A 78 3.99 -5.56 -11.05
C SER A 78 4.01 -4.89 -9.66
N LYS A 79 3.44 -3.68 -9.53
CA LYS A 79 3.36 -2.97 -8.25
C LYS A 79 2.59 -3.80 -7.22
N LEU A 80 3.14 -3.87 -6.01
CA LEU A 80 2.52 -4.61 -4.90
C LEU A 80 1.14 -4.04 -4.55
N ARG A 81 0.15 -4.93 -4.42
CA ARG A 81 -1.27 -4.59 -4.25
C ARG A 81 -1.92 -5.33 -3.08
N GLY A 82 -3.11 -4.88 -2.66
CA GLY A 82 -3.95 -5.49 -1.62
C GLY A 82 -3.53 -5.17 -0.18
N ARG A 83 -4.13 -5.87 0.78
CA ARG A 83 -3.80 -5.74 2.21
C ARG A 83 -2.45 -6.38 2.50
N ARG A 84 -1.48 -5.60 2.98
CA ARG A 84 -0.11 -6.07 3.24
C ARG A 84 0.51 -5.39 4.46
N PRO A 85 1.44 -6.06 5.14
CA PRO A 85 2.31 -5.38 6.10
C PRO A 85 3.29 -4.48 5.33
N VAL A 86 3.64 -3.37 5.94
CA VAL A 86 4.64 -2.41 5.45
C VAL A 86 5.47 -1.94 6.64
N VAL A 87 6.72 -1.57 6.40
CA VAL A 87 7.55 -0.86 7.38
C VAL A 87 7.49 0.64 7.11
N ILE A 88 7.38 1.44 8.16
CA ILE A 88 7.52 2.89 8.11
C ILE A 88 8.99 3.26 7.96
N LEU A 89 9.32 4.06 6.94
CA LEU A 89 10.70 4.48 6.68
C LEU A 89 11.03 5.88 7.20
N GLU A 90 10.04 6.74 7.40
CA GLU A 90 10.27 8.10 7.88
C GLU A 90 10.81 8.07 9.32
N ALA A 91 11.99 8.68 9.52
CA ALA A 91 12.60 8.87 10.84
C ALA A 91 11.67 9.68 11.77
N GLU A 92 11.14 10.79 11.24
CA GLU A 92 10.21 11.66 11.92
C GLU A 92 8.99 11.89 11.03
N ASN A 93 7.82 11.42 11.47
CA ASN A 93 6.55 11.72 10.83
C ASN A 93 5.69 12.53 11.79
N ASN A 94 5.25 13.71 11.37
CA ASN A 94 4.32 14.49 12.18
C ASN A 94 3.00 13.72 12.31
N LYS A 95 2.50 13.57 13.55
CA LYS A 95 1.25 12.85 13.84
C LYS A 95 0.07 13.37 12.99
N LYS A 96 0.02 14.68 12.74
CA LYS A 96 -1.03 15.35 11.95
C LYS A 96 -0.81 15.26 10.43
N ASP A 97 0.35 14.79 9.97
CA ASP A 97 0.54 14.55 8.54
C ASP A 97 -0.48 13.52 8.05
N LYS A 98 -1.07 13.77 6.88
CA LYS A 98 -2.02 12.85 6.25
C LYS A 98 -1.30 11.70 5.54
N ASN A 99 -0.01 11.85 5.25
CA ASN A 99 0.78 10.88 4.51
C ASN A 99 1.92 10.30 5.35
N ILE A 100 2.48 9.19 4.87
CA ILE A 100 3.65 8.53 5.45
C ILE A 100 4.36 7.68 4.38
N VAL A 101 5.69 7.72 4.34
CA VAL A 101 6.53 6.92 3.45
C VAL A 101 6.79 5.54 4.06
N ILE A 102 6.53 4.52 3.24
CA ILE A 102 6.60 3.11 3.61
C ILE A 102 7.42 2.30 2.62
N ALA A 103 7.93 1.15 3.07
CA ALA A 103 8.35 0.05 2.20
C ALA A 103 7.43 -1.16 2.43
N PRO A 104 6.83 -1.74 1.37
CA PRO A 104 6.01 -2.93 1.54
C PRO A 104 6.81 -4.17 1.95
N ILE A 105 6.17 -5.05 2.72
CA ILE A 105 6.71 -6.36 3.06
C ILE A 105 6.07 -7.44 2.18
N ARG A 106 6.90 -8.29 1.60
CA ARG A 106 6.50 -9.45 0.81
C ARG A 106 6.80 -10.73 1.57
N SER A 107 5.78 -11.57 1.69
CA SER A 107 5.94 -12.92 2.22
C SER A 107 6.16 -13.92 1.10
N TYR A 108 7.07 -14.86 1.34
CA TYR A 108 7.35 -16.01 0.49
C TYR A 108 6.98 -17.30 1.23
N ASN A 109 6.98 -18.42 0.51
CA ASN A 109 6.87 -19.74 1.15
C ASN A 109 8.17 -20.09 1.88
N SER A 110 8.23 -21.26 2.53
CA SER A 110 9.40 -21.73 3.28
C SER A 110 10.70 -21.77 2.46
N LYS A 111 10.60 -21.85 1.13
CA LYS A 111 11.76 -21.85 0.21
C LYS A 111 12.30 -20.45 -0.09
N GLY A 112 11.67 -19.39 0.42
CA GLY A 112 12.04 -18.01 0.13
C GLY A 112 11.75 -17.58 -1.32
N PRO A 113 12.24 -16.42 -1.75
CA PRO A 113 12.11 -15.99 -3.14
C PRO A 113 12.93 -16.88 -4.08
N LYS A 114 12.33 -17.30 -5.21
CA LYS A 114 13.04 -18.04 -6.28
C LYS A 114 14.25 -17.26 -6.84
N LYS A 115 14.20 -15.93 -6.77
CA LYS A 115 15.31 -15.04 -7.12
C LYS A 115 15.33 -13.88 -6.13
N ILE A 116 16.41 -13.75 -5.38
CA ILE A 116 16.68 -12.56 -4.58
C ILE A 116 17.07 -11.46 -5.57
N PHE A 117 16.24 -10.44 -5.68
CA PHE A 117 16.62 -9.23 -6.42
C PHE A 117 17.13 -8.18 -5.43
N GLU A 118 17.95 -7.27 -5.95
CA GLU A 118 18.76 -6.32 -5.20
C GLU A 118 18.01 -5.44 -4.17
N GLY A 119 16.68 -5.38 -4.23
CA GLY A 119 15.85 -4.57 -3.35
C GLY A 119 15.26 -5.27 -2.12
N LEU A 120 15.56 -6.55 -1.89
CA LEU A 120 14.98 -7.30 -0.78
C LEU A 120 15.91 -7.32 0.44
N VAL A 121 15.34 -7.05 1.61
CA VAL A 121 15.98 -7.20 2.94
C VAL A 121 15.18 -8.20 3.76
N TYR A 122 15.82 -9.21 4.32
CA TYR A 122 15.14 -10.27 5.07
C TYR A 122 14.74 -9.79 6.47
N VAL A 123 13.50 -10.02 6.87
CA VAL A 123 12.97 -9.56 8.18
C VAL A 123 13.28 -10.54 9.32
N GLY A 124 13.71 -11.77 9.02
CA GLY A 124 13.85 -12.81 10.03
C GLY A 124 12.49 -13.30 10.57
N LYS A 125 12.53 -13.95 11.74
CA LYS A 125 11.33 -14.35 12.47
C LYS A 125 10.77 -13.13 13.19
N HIS A 126 9.50 -12.83 12.99
CA HIS A 126 8.85 -11.69 13.62
C HIS A 126 7.45 -12.08 14.11
N GLU A 127 7.05 -11.60 15.28
CA GLU A 127 5.79 -11.95 15.97
C GLU A 127 4.53 -11.79 15.09
N ILE A 128 4.39 -10.67 14.38
CA ILE A 128 3.23 -10.40 13.53
C ILE A 128 3.37 -10.90 12.08
N LEU A 129 4.50 -11.53 11.72
CA LEU A 129 4.77 -12.02 10.36
C LEU A 129 4.93 -13.55 10.36
N THR A 130 3.93 -14.26 9.87
CA THR A 130 3.85 -15.73 9.95
C THR A 130 4.64 -16.48 8.87
N LYS A 131 5.34 -15.77 7.99
CA LYS A 131 6.04 -16.32 6.81
C LYS A 131 7.39 -15.65 6.66
N HIS A 132 8.30 -16.30 5.92
CA HIS A 132 9.55 -15.67 5.48
C HIS A 132 9.24 -14.39 4.71
N SER A 133 9.60 -13.27 5.32
CA SER A 133 9.15 -11.95 4.88
C SER A 133 10.35 -11.07 4.58
N TYR A 134 10.22 -10.27 3.54
CA TYR A 134 11.26 -9.37 3.06
C TYR A 134 10.68 -7.99 2.86
N VAL A 135 11.39 -6.96 3.31
CA VAL A 135 11.11 -5.57 2.93
C VAL A 135 11.53 -5.39 1.48
N ASP A 136 10.63 -4.84 0.64
CA ASP A 136 10.86 -4.60 -0.78
C ASP A 136 11.10 -3.11 -1.03
N LEU A 137 12.38 -2.74 -1.03
CA LEU A 137 12.84 -1.34 -1.13
C LEU A 137 12.65 -0.75 -2.53
N LYS A 138 12.44 -1.57 -3.56
CA LYS A 138 12.08 -1.08 -4.91
C LYS A 138 10.62 -0.65 -5.01
N HIS A 139 9.82 -0.89 -3.98
CA HIS A 139 8.40 -0.52 -3.91
C HIS A 139 8.11 0.57 -2.87
N ILE A 140 9.12 1.32 -2.44
CA ILE A 140 8.96 2.47 -1.55
C ILE A 140 7.99 3.47 -2.16
N ARG A 141 7.09 3.98 -1.32
CA ARG A 141 6.13 5.01 -1.72
C ARG A 141 5.51 5.70 -0.52
N SER A 142 5.06 6.93 -0.74
CA SER A 142 4.14 7.61 0.17
C SER A 142 2.74 7.03 0.05
N ILE A 143 2.04 6.91 1.18
CA ILE A 143 0.62 6.53 1.24
C ILE A 143 -0.14 7.50 2.14
N SER A 144 -1.42 7.72 1.83
CA SER A 144 -2.34 8.32 2.81
C SER A 144 -2.51 7.38 4.00
N LYS A 145 -2.45 7.93 5.21
CA LYS A 145 -2.70 7.22 6.47
C LYS A 145 -4.12 6.67 6.57
N MET A 146 -5.06 7.11 5.73
CA MET A 146 -6.39 6.48 5.55
C MET A 146 -6.32 5.03 5.07
N ARG A 147 -5.18 4.63 4.49
CA ARG A 147 -4.93 3.26 4.02
C ARG A 147 -4.49 2.32 5.12
N ILE A 148 -4.17 2.82 6.31
CA ILE A 148 -3.77 1.99 7.46
C ILE A 148 -4.98 1.18 7.92
N TYR A 149 -4.79 -0.13 7.97
CA TYR A 149 -5.83 -1.08 8.31
C TYR A 149 -6.05 -1.09 9.82
N ARG A 150 -7.33 -1.09 10.22
CA ARG A 150 -7.77 -1.23 11.61
C ARG A 150 -8.61 -2.49 11.73
N GLN A 151 -8.26 -3.36 12.67
CA GLN A 151 -9.07 -4.52 13.06
C GLN A 151 -9.74 -4.20 14.39
N ASN A 152 -11.07 -4.19 14.44
CA ASN A 152 -11.85 -3.85 15.64
C ASN A 152 -11.37 -2.52 16.28
N ASN A 153 -11.19 -1.48 15.46
CA ASN A 153 -10.64 -0.17 15.82
C ASN A 153 -9.20 -0.15 16.37
N LYS A 154 -8.48 -1.28 16.39
CA LYS A 154 -7.07 -1.37 16.78
C LYS A 154 -6.16 -1.52 15.56
N ILE A 155 -4.97 -0.93 15.63
CA ILE A 155 -3.91 -1.12 14.63
C ILE A 155 -3.04 -2.26 15.10
N ILE A 156 -2.88 -3.27 14.25
CA ILE A 156 -1.85 -4.29 14.48
C ILE A 156 -0.52 -3.66 14.10
N GLN A 157 0.33 -3.52 15.10
CA GLN A 157 1.64 -2.91 14.99
C GLN A 157 2.71 -3.88 15.51
N GLY A 158 3.86 -3.87 14.86
CA GLY A 158 5.09 -4.49 15.33
C GLY A 158 6.26 -3.54 15.08
N LYS A 159 7.48 -3.96 15.38
CA LYS A 159 8.67 -3.14 15.14
C LYS A 159 9.84 -4.00 14.68
N LEU A 160 10.49 -3.57 13.60
CA LEU A 160 11.72 -4.19 13.15
C LEU A 160 12.86 -3.98 14.16
N PRO A 161 13.72 -5.00 14.38
CA PRO A 161 14.97 -4.83 15.09
C PRO A 161 15.89 -3.82 14.40
N ASN A 162 16.76 -3.17 15.17
CA ASN A 162 17.67 -2.15 14.64
C ASN A 162 18.63 -2.73 13.61
N GLU A 163 19.07 -3.98 13.78
CA GLU A 163 19.98 -4.66 12.85
C GLU A 163 19.37 -4.76 11.44
N ILE A 164 18.04 -4.97 11.36
CA ILE A 164 17.32 -4.98 10.08
C ILE A 164 17.16 -3.57 9.52
N LEU A 165 17.00 -2.55 10.37
CA LEU A 165 16.95 -1.15 9.95
C LEU A 165 18.29 -0.67 9.40
N ASP A 166 19.39 -1.13 9.97
CA ASP A 166 20.75 -0.85 9.50
C ASP A 166 20.98 -1.53 8.13
N GLU A 167 20.53 -2.78 7.95
CA GLU A 167 20.57 -3.45 6.65
C GLU A 167 19.73 -2.70 5.61
N ILE A 168 18.56 -2.19 5.99
CA ILE A 168 17.72 -1.35 5.13
C ILE A 168 18.47 -0.09 4.71
N ASP A 169 19.13 0.61 5.62
CA ASP A 169 19.86 1.84 5.32
C ASP A 169 21.02 1.59 4.36
N GLN A 170 21.84 0.58 4.63
CA GLN A 170 22.93 0.16 3.73
C GLN A 170 22.39 -0.18 2.34
N LYS A 171 21.27 -0.91 2.27
CA LYS A 171 20.66 -1.28 0.99
C LYS A 171 20.09 -0.09 0.25
N LEU A 172 19.49 0.88 0.95
CA LEU A 172 18.97 2.11 0.35
C LEU A 172 20.09 2.94 -0.26
N ILE A 173 21.21 3.11 0.46
CA ILE A 173 22.38 3.83 -0.04
C ILE A 173 22.88 3.16 -1.32
N LYS A 174 23.08 1.84 -1.29
CA LYS A 174 23.53 1.07 -2.45
C LYS A 174 22.58 1.15 -3.65
N LEU A 175 21.27 1.14 -3.42
CA LEU A 175 20.26 1.12 -4.49
C LEU A 175 20.01 2.48 -5.14
N PHE A 176 20.03 3.55 -4.34
CA PHE A 176 19.52 4.87 -4.76
C PHE A 176 20.59 5.96 -4.76
N THR A 177 21.83 5.65 -4.42
CA THR A 177 22.95 6.60 -4.45
C THR A 177 24.15 6.03 -5.20
N LYS A 178 25.13 6.90 -5.48
CA LYS A 178 26.45 6.50 -6.04
C LYS A 178 27.54 6.41 -4.97
N ILE A 179 27.16 6.46 -3.69
CA ILE A 179 28.11 6.38 -2.58
C ILE A 179 28.57 4.92 -2.50
N ASN A 180 29.88 4.70 -2.62
CA ASN A 180 30.48 3.40 -2.34
C ASN A 180 30.56 3.23 -0.83
N THR A 181 29.65 2.44 -0.27
CA THR A 181 29.65 1.97 1.13
C THR A 181 30.39 0.65 1.26
#